data_AF-A0A1Z8WXB2-F1
#
_entry.id   AF-A0A1Z8WXB2-F1
#
_cell.length_a   1.000
_cell.length_b   1.000
_cell.length_c   1.000
_cell.angle_alpha   90.00
_cell.angle_beta   90.00
_cell.angle_gamma   90.00
#
_symmetry.space_group_name_H-M   'P 1'
#
loop_
_entity.id
_entity.type
_entity.pdbx_description
1 polymer ?
#
loop_
_entity_poly.entity_id
_entity_poly.type
_entity_poly.pdbx_seq_one_letter_code
_entity_poly.pdbx_strand_id
1 'polypeptide(L)'
;MTEDKKNKHEGKDHYWWIHPKLRGGQALEKNFADSMKWQWSNSEEINKIEFPPLIDEDGPYSEFAKLLYKLNSYKTGPVKGWYVVVRPNNKEYVVGQLCVDSNIPVCLFENEKFQTENEAKSRAAKLRALYPGLMHVS
;
A
#
# COMPACT_ATOMS: atom_id res chain seq x y z
N MET A 1 -34.64 23.83 -36.13
CA MET A 1 -34.81 23.05 -34.89
C MET A 1 -34.70 21.57 -35.24
N THR A 2 -33.81 20.73 -34.73
CA THR A 2 -32.68 20.86 -33.80
C THR A 2 -31.89 19.54 -33.91
N GLU A 3 -30.56 19.66 -33.97
CA GLU A 3 -29.51 18.69 -33.59
C GLU A 3 -29.45 17.28 -34.19
N ASP A 4 -28.51 17.15 -35.12
CA ASP A 4 -27.48 16.11 -35.13
C ASP A 4 -27.05 15.68 -33.72
N LYS A 5 -27.04 14.36 -33.45
CA LYS A 5 -26.12 13.77 -32.47
C LYS A 5 -25.21 12.75 -33.14
N LYS A 6 -24.02 13.24 -33.48
CA LYS A 6 -22.86 12.49 -33.97
C LYS A 6 -22.10 11.88 -32.78
N ASN A 7 -21.96 10.55 -32.82
CA ASN A 7 -20.88 9.68 -32.31
C ASN A 7 -20.25 9.89 -30.92
N LYS A 8 -20.12 8.78 -30.17
CA LYS A 8 -18.79 8.35 -29.68
C LYS A 8 -18.69 6.84 -29.44
N HIS A 9 -17.63 6.25 -29.98
CA HIS A 9 -17.25 4.84 -29.95
C HIS A 9 -17.28 4.20 -28.55
N GLU A 10 -18.08 3.15 -28.39
CA GLU A 10 -17.95 2.18 -27.30
C GLU A 10 -16.98 1.08 -27.74
N GLY A 11 -15.71 1.24 -27.40
CA GLY A 11 -14.77 0.11 -27.45
C GLY A 11 -15.23 -0.95 -26.46
N LYS A 12 -15.32 -2.21 -26.91
CA LYS A 12 -15.66 -3.36 -26.04
C LYS A 12 -14.79 -3.31 -24.79
N ASP A 13 -15.44 -3.32 -23.63
CA ASP A 13 -14.80 -3.42 -22.33
C ASP A 13 -13.82 -4.60 -22.30
N HIS A 14 -12.51 -4.32 -22.19
CA HIS A 14 -11.45 -5.34 -22.20
C HIS A 14 -11.59 -6.39 -21.07
N TYR A 15 -12.40 -6.10 -20.05
CA TYR A 15 -12.60 -6.96 -18.88
C TYR A 15 -14.01 -7.56 -18.82
N TRP A 16 -14.73 -7.62 -19.94
CA TRP A 16 -16.08 -8.19 -20.04
C TRP A 16 -16.21 -9.61 -19.47
N TRP A 17 -15.11 -10.38 -19.45
CA TRP A 17 -15.02 -11.75 -18.95
C TRP A 17 -14.82 -11.85 -17.42
N ILE A 18 -14.61 -10.73 -16.72
CA ILE A 18 -14.51 -10.69 -15.25
C ILE A 18 -15.84 -10.21 -14.69
N HIS A 19 -16.39 -10.96 -13.72
CA HIS A 19 -17.64 -10.59 -13.05
C HIS A 19 -17.50 -9.20 -12.39
N PRO A 20 -18.46 -8.27 -12.58
CA PRO A 20 -18.33 -6.88 -12.12
C PRO A 20 -18.00 -6.71 -10.63
N LYS A 21 -18.47 -7.62 -9.77
CA LYS A 21 -18.15 -7.64 -8.32
C LYS A 21 -16.72 -8.07 -7.98
N LEU A 22 -16.00 -8.70 -8.91
CA LEU A 22 -14.62 -9.17 -8.76
C LEU A 22 -13.61 -8.26 -9.49
N ARG A 23 -14.10 -7.37 -10.36
CA ARG A 23 -13.32 -6.22 -10.82
C ARG A 23 -13.14 -5.36 -9.59
N GLY A 24 -11.91 -5.27 -9.06
CA GLY A 24 -11.57 -4.64 -7.78
C GLY A 24 -11.86 -3.13 -7.66
N GLY A 25 -13.02 -2.66 -8.10
CA GLY A 25 -13.51 -1.30 -7.91
C GLY A 25 -13.70 -0.97 -6.43
N GLN A 26 -13.91 -1.95 -5.55
CA GLN A 26 -13.91 -1.72 -4.10
C GLN A 26 -12.52 -1.38 -3.54
N ALA A 27 -11.42 -1.78 -4.20
CA ALA A 27 -10.07 -1.40 -3.77
C ALA A 27 -9.68 0.02 -4.26
N LEU A 28 -10.46 0.59 -5.18
CA LEU A 28 -10.30 1.93 -5.75
C LEU A 28 -11.49 2.84 -5.41
N GLU A 29 -12.32 2.46 -4.43
CA GLU A 29 -13.25 3.39 -3.79
C GLU A 29 -12.41 4.53 -3.18
N LYS A 30 -12.80 5.76 -3.49
CA LYS A 30 -12.20 6.99 -3.00
C LYS A 30 -11.94 6.84 -1.50
N ASN A 31 -10.66 6.90 -1.12
CA ASN A 31 -10.13 6.72 0.24
C ASN A 31 -9.71 5.27 0.56
N PHE A 32 -8.68 4.74 -0.12
CA PHE A 32 -7.77 3.74 0.51
C PHE A 32 -7.33 4.21 1.90
N ALA A 33 -7.26 5.54 2.05
CA ALA A 33 -7.10 6.25 3.29
C ALA A 33 -8.08 5.83 4.43
N ASP A 34 -9.34 5.53 4.15
CA ASP A 34 -10.30 5.13 5.19
C ASP A 34 -10.26 3.62 5.51
N SER A 35 -9.57 2.81 4.69
CA SER A 35 -9.66 1.35 4.75
C SER A 35 -8.55 0.65 5.52
N MET A 36 -7.34 1.24 5.56
CA MET A 36 -6.17 0.64 6.19
C MET A 36 -5.58 1.59 7.22
N LYS A 37 -5.43 1.16 8.47
CA LYS A 37 -4.81 2.00 9.50
C LYS A 37 -3.31 2.20 9.21
N TRP A 38 -2.81 3.39 9.49
CA TRP A 38 -1.38 3.68 9.48
C TRP A 38 -0.98 4.57 10.65
N GLN A 39 0.32 4.59 10.91
CA GLN A 39 0.98 5.53 11.83
C GLN A 39 2.05 6.32 11.09
N TRP A 40 2.50 7.42 11.69
CA TRP A 40 3.59 8.24 11.18
C TRP A 40 4.91 7.89 11.88
N SER A 41 6.00 7.94 11.12
CA SER A 41 7.38 7.84 11.64
C SER A 41 8.33 8.55 10.69
N ASN A 42 9.55 8.81 11.13
CA ASN A 42 10.66 9.06 10.20
C ASN A 42 11.14 7.72 9.60
N SER A 43 11.58 7.73 8.34
CA SER A 43 12.15 6.55 7.68
C SER A 43 13.39 5.99 8.37
N GLU A 44 14.17 6.83 9.06
CA GLU A 44 15.37 6.43 9.81
C GLU A 44 15.02 5.82 11.17
N GLU A 45 13.85 6.15 11.70
CA GLU A 45 13.43 5.80 13.07
C GLU A 45 12.46 4.64 13.13
N ILE A 46 12.02 4.13 11.99
CA ILE A 46 11.05 3.02 11.94
C ILE A 46 11.54 1.76 12.67
N ASN A 47 12.86 1.53 12.72
CA ASN A 47 13.44 0.38 13.44
C ASN A 47 13.47 0.58 14.97
N LYS A 48 13.20 1.80 15.46
CA LYS A 48 13.11 2.13 16.90
C LYS A 48 11.69 2.02 17.44
N ILE A 49 10.69 1.89 16.57
CA ILE A 49 9.30 1.68 16.97
C ILE A 49 9.21 0.31 17.66
N GLU A 50 8.64 0.27 18.85
CA GLU A 50 8.33 -0.99 19.52
C GLU A 50 7.13 -1.64 18.85
N PHE A 51 7.34 -2.85 18.32
CA PHE A 51 6.27 -3.68 17.79
C PHE A 51 5.97 -4.81 18.76
N PRO A 52 4.71 -5.24 18.87
CA PRO A 52 4.35 -6.42 19.66
C PRO A 52 5.22 -7.62 19.25
N PRO A 53 5.69 -8.43 20.19
CA PRO A 53 6.50 -9.62 19.87
C PRO A 53 5.67 -10.72 19.21
N LEU A 54 4.34 -10.67 19.36
CA LEU A 54 3.38 -11.62 18.83
C LEU A 54 2.32 -10.87 18.00
N ILE A 55 1.80 -11.55 16.99
CA ILE A 55 0.69 -11.03 16.20
C ILE A 55 -0.58 -11.22 17.02
N ASP A 56 -1.31 -10.14 17.24
CA ASP A 56 -2.64 -10.19 17.84
C ASP A 56 -3.63 -10.80 16.82
N GLU A 57 -4.17 -11.97 17.16
CA GLU A 57 -5.05 -12.77 16.28
C GLU A 57 -6.42 -12.15 16.08
N ASP A 58 -6.88 -11.34 17.05
CA ASP A 58 -8.17 -10.65 17.02
C ASP A 58 -8.09 -9.29 16.30
N GLY A 59 -6.88 -8.87 15.91
CA GLY A 59 -6.65 -7.62 15.19
C GLY A 59 -7.29 -7.61 13.79
N PRO A 60 -7.74 -6.44 13.30
CA PRO A 60 -8.46 -6.30 12.03
C PRO A 60 -7.66 -6.75 10.79
N TYR A 61 -6.33 -6.80 10.90
CA TYR A 61 -5.42 -7.23 9.84
C TYR A 61 -4.59 -8.46 10.24
N SER A 62 -5.07 -9.29 11.16
CA SER A 62 -4.31 -10.44 11.70
C SER A 62 -3.82 -11.41 10.61
N GLU A 63 -4.66 -11.76 9.64
CA GLU A 63 -4.25 -12.62 8.52
C GLU A 63 -3.20 -11.96 7.62
N PHE A 64 -3.31 -10.65 7.40
CA PHE A 64 -2.30 -9.91 6.65
C PHE A 64 -0.97 -9.84 7.40
N ALA A 65 -1.02 -9.59 8.72
CA ALA A 65 0.15 -9.62 9.58
C ALA A 65 0.82 -11.00 9.58
N LYS A 66 0.05 -12.11 9.62
CA LYS A 66 0.60 -13.48 9.52
C LYS A 66 1.33 -13.72 8.20
N LEU A 67 0.81 -13.20 7.09
CA LEU A 67 1.49 -13.27 5.79
C LEU A 67 2.80 -12.48 5.80
N LEU A 68 2.75 -11.22 6.26
CA LEU A 68 3.94 -10.38 6.36
C LEU A 68 4.99 -10.97 7.32
N TYR A 69 4.57 -11.61 8.40
CA TYR A 69 5.44 -12.29 9.35
C TYR A 69 6.26 -13.40 8.67
N LYS A 70 5.61 -14.25 7.87
CA LYS A 70 6.31 -15.28 7.07
C LYS A 70 7.29 -14.65 6.09
N LEU A 71 6.90 -13.57 5.43
CA LEU A 71 7.73 -12.82 4.48
C LEU A 71 8.88 -12.04 5.15
N ASN A 72 8.78 -11.78 6.45
CA ASN A 72 9.79 -11.08 7.25
C ASN A 72 10.66 -12.02 8.10
N SER A 73 10.82 -13.29 7.69
CA SER A 73 11.56 -14.32 8.44
C SER A 73 11.06 -14.51 9.87
N TYR A 74 9.75 -14.51 10.06
CA TYR A 74 9.12 -14.70 11.36
C TYR A 74 9.56 -13.64 12.39
N LYS A 75 9.69 -12.39 11.94
CA LYS A 75 9.96 -11.21 12.80
C LYS A 75 8.83 -10.20 12.70
N THR A 76 8.43 -9.64 13.84
CA THR A 76 7.47 -8.54 13.89
C THR A 76 8.12 -7.21 13.50
N GLY A 77 7.30 -6.18 13.20
CA GLY A 77 7.78 -4.86 12.79
C GLY A 77 8.00 -4.67 11.29
N PRO A 78 8.83 -3.69 10.87
CA PRO A 78 8.91 -3.27 9.48
C PRO A 78 9.47 -4.35 8.57
N VAL A 79 8.81 -4.57 7.44
CA VAL A 79 9.18 -5.59 6.46
C VAL A 79 10.12 -4.98 5.43
N LYS A 80 11.40 -5.36 5.46
CA LYS A 80 12.41 -4.83 4.52
C LYS A 80 12.02 -5.08 3.07
N GLY A 81 12.22 -4.09 2.20
CA GLY A 81 11.87 -4.16 0.77
C GLY A 81 10.38 -3.94 0.43
N TRP A 82 9.49 -3.96 1.42
CA TRP A 82 8.04 -3.79 1.23
C TRP A 82 7.60 -2.36 1.47
N TYR A 83 7.94 -1.50 0.51
CA TYR A 83 7.52 -0.10 0.49
C TYR A 83 6.22 0.09 -0.28
N VAL A 84 5.35 0.95 0.25
CA VAL A 84 4.06 1.33 -0.33
C VAL A 84 4.02 2.83 -0.58
N VAL A 85 3.15 3.25 -1.50
CA VAL A 85 2.83 4.65 -1.73
C VAL A 85 1.36 4.84 -1.37
N VAL A 86 1.09 5.73 -0.43
CA VAL A 86 -0.27 6.04 0.03
C VAL A 86 -0.52 7.52 -0.25
N ARG A 87 -1.77 7.85 -0.56
CA ARG A 87 -2.24 9.22 -0.68
C ARG A 87 -3.10 9.55 0.55
N PRO A 88 -2.51 9.93 1.70
CA PRO A 88 -3.27 10.14 2.94
C PRO A 88 -4.21 11.34 2.84
N ASN A 89 -3.93 12.29 1.93
CA ASN A 89 -4.82 13.39 1.60
C ASN A 89 -4.80 13.68 0.09
N ASN A 90 -5.75 14.47 -0.40
CA ASN A 90 -5.85 14.79 -1.83
C ASN A 90 -4.71 15.68 -2.38
N LYS A 91 -3.69 16.03 -1.59
CA LYS A 91 -2.63 16.96 -2.00
C LYS A 91 -1.28 16.29 -2.18
N GLU A 92 -1.00 15.20 -1.47
CA GLU A 92 0.34 14.59 -1.45
C GLU A 92 0.31 13.07 -1.45
N TYR A 93 1.38 12.49 -1.99
CA TYR A 93 1.70 11.08 -1.94
C TYR A 93 2.83 10.86 -0.96
N VAL A 94 2.70 9.85 -0.12
CA VAL A 94 3.65 9.57 0.95
C VAL A 94 4.14 8.14 0.80
N VAL A 95 5.45 7.98 0.87
CA VAL A 95 6.06 6.65 0.91
C VAL A 95 5.98 6.13 2.34
N GLY A 96 5.61 4.87 2.49
CA GLY A 96 5.63 4.16 3.75
C GLY A 96 6.17 2.76 3.59
N GLN A 97 6.16 2.03 4.69
CA GLN A 97 6.58 0.63 4.75
C GLN A 97 5.51 -0.20 5.44
N LEU A 98 5.35 -1.44 4.97
CA LEU A 98 4.49 -2.41 5.62
C LEU A 98 5.13 -2.91 6.91
N CYS A 99 4.32 -3.08 7.93
CA CYS A 99 4.71 -3.59 9.23
C CYS A 99 3.93 -4.86 9.54
N VAL A 100 4.60 -5.84 10.16
CA VAL A 100 3.95 -7.00 10.77
C VAL A 100 3.27 -6.53 12.05
N ASP A 101 2.06 -6.01 11.88
CA ASP A 101 1.19 -5.51 12.95
C ASP A 101 -0.26 -5.71 12.50
N SER A 102 -1.06 -6.39 13.33
CA SER A 102 -2.45 -6.71 13.02
C SER A 102 -3.41 -5.55 13.25
N ASN A 103 -2.96 -4.47 13.89
CA ASN A 103 -3.73 -3.27 14.18
C ASN A 103 -3.32 -2.09 13.29
N ILE A 104 -2.01 -1.90 13.06
CA ILE A 104 -1.46 -0.78 12.28
C ILE A 104 -0.44 -1.30 11.24
N PRO A 105 -0.91 -1.86 10.12
CA PRO A 105 -0.05 -2.59 9.17
C PRO A 105 0.82 -1.68 8.28
N VAL A 106 0.67 -0.36 8.35
CA VAL A 106 1.42 0.59 7.52
C VAL A 106 2.05 1.68 8.39
N CYS A 107 3.32 1.97 8.13
CA CYS A 107 4.02 3.11 8.71
C CYS A 107 4.40 4.10 7.59
N LEU A 108 3.83 5.30 7.62
CA LEU A 108 4.10 6.37 6.65
C LEU A 108 5.28 7.22 7.09
N PHE A 109 6.12 7.61 6.13
CA PHE A 109 7.32 8.39 6.41
C PHE A 109 7.08 9.90 6.28
N GLU A 110 7.27 10.63 7.38
CA GLU A 110 7.08 12.08 7.41
C GLU A 110 8.03 12.83 6.47
N ASN A 111 9.23 12.29 6.26
CA ASN A 111 10.29 12.84 5.42
C ASN A 111 10.21 12.40 3.94
N GLU A 112 9.23 11.57 3.55
CA GLU A 112 9.12 11.04 2.18
C GLU A 112 7.75 11.41 1.55
N LYS A 113 7.45 12.71 1.53
CA LYS A 113 6.23 13.29 0.95
C LYS A 113 6.51 13.90 -0.42
N PHE A 114 5.61 13.65 -1.37
CA PHE A 114 5.78 14.01 -2.78
C PHE A 114 4.47 14.59 -3.35
N GLN A 115 4.59 15.45 -4.35
CA GLN A 115 3.41 16.03 -5.02
C GLN A 115 2.82 15.07 -6.06
N THR A 116 3.66 14.23 -6.67
CA THR A 116 3.23 13.31 -7.72
C THR A 116 3.39 11.84 -7.33
N GLU A 117 2.50 11.00 -7.84
CA GLU A 117 2.55 9.56 -7.62
C GLU A 117 3.83 8.94 -8.20
N ASN A 118 4.28 9.44 -9.35
CA ASN A 118 5.47 8.93 -10.03
C ASN A 118 6.77 9.19 -9.22
N GLU A 119 6.89 10.36 -8.59
CA GLU A 119 8.02 10.65 -7.70
C GLU A 119 8.03 9.72 -6.49
N ALA A 120 6.87 9.55 -5.84
CA ALA A 120 6.73 8.66 -4.70
C ALA A 120 7.05 7.20 -5.07
N LYS A 121 6.57 6.72 -6.23
CA LYS A 121 6.89 5.37 -6.75
C LYS A 121 8.38 5.21 -7.05
N SER A 122 9.00 6.21 -7.67
CA SER A 122 10.44 6.22 -7.93
C SER A 122 11.24 6.17 -6.64
N ARG A 123 10.82 6.93 -5.62
CA ARG A 123 11.46 6.89 -4.30
C ARG A 123 11.29 5.54 -3.61
N ALA A 124 10.08 4.97 -3.62
CA ALA A 124 9.82 3.64 -3.07
C ALA A 124 10.69 2.55 -3.76
N ALA A 125 10.88 2.66 -5.08
CA ALA A 125 11.78 1.77 -5.82
C ALA A 125 13.25 1.93 -5.39
N LYS A 126 13.72 3.16 -5.17
CA LYS A 126 15.08 3.42 -4.65
C LYS A 126 15.26 2.84 -3.25
N LEU A 127 14.29 3.04 -2.35
CA LEU A 127 14.33 2.47 -1.00
C LEU A 127 14.33 0.94 -1.03
N ARG A 128 13.57 0.32 -1.94
CA ARG A 128 13.58 -1.13 -2.15
C ARG A 128 14.95 -1.63 -2.63
N ALA A 129 15.62 -0.89 -3.50
CA ALA A 129 16.96 -1.24 -3.98
C ALA A 129 18.03 -1.09 -2.89
N LEU A 130 17.92 -0.07 -2.03
CA LEU A 130 18.84 0.17 -0.92
C LEU A 130 18.67 -0.84 0.22
N TYR A 131 17.42 -1.17 0.54
CA TYR A 131 17.05 -2.08 1.63
C TYR A 131 16.19 -3.21 1.07
N PRO A 132 16.78 -4.16 0.35
CA PRO A 132 16.04 -5.29 -0.21
C PRO A 132 15.45 -6.14 0.91
N GLY A 133 14.29 -6.73 0.61
CA GLY A 133 13.64 -7.72 1.48
C GLY A 133 14.31 -9.09 1.39
N LEU A 134 13.62 -10.11 1.90
CA LEU A 134 14.05 -11.48 1.63
C LEU A 134 14.04 -11.76 0.13
N MET A 135 15.22 -11.97 -0.42
CA MET A 135 15.41 -12.48 -1.76
C MET A 135 15.31 -14.00 -1.66
N HIS A 136 14.23 -14.59 -2.16
CA HIS A 136 14.22 -16.03 -2.44
C HIS A 136 15.18 -16.28 -3.60
N VAL A 137 16.39 -16.75 -3.30
CA VAL A 137 17.24 -17.42 -4.28
C VAL A 137 16.58 -18.75 -4.59
N SER A 138 15.86 -18.78 -5.71
CA SER A 138 15.37 -20.00 -6.36
C SER A 138 16.51 -20.79 -6.96
#